data_AF-A0A7F8Q5B6-F1
#
_entry.id   AF-A0A7F8Q5B6-F1
#
_cell.length_a   1.000
_cell.length_b   1.000
_cell.length_c   1.000
_cell.angle_alpha   90.00
_cell.angle_beta   90.00
_cell.angle_gamma   90.00
#
_symmetry.space_group_name_H-M   'P 1'
#
loop_
_entity.id
_entity.type
_entity.pdbx_description
1 polymer ?
#
loop_
_entity_poly.entity_id
_entity_poly.type
_entity_poly.pdbx_seq_one_letter_code
_entity_poly.pdbx_strand_id
1 'polypeptide(L)'
;MPLKGSELQCSREAVVEIGYCECQHQITSINGQIEAYKKSIMKEEEKNEKLAGILNREETEANLVQKLTTQCLTKQEALQNEFNTYRLVLQDTEDTLGKAQVEYAATMGDLQSVHQTIRHELELRRRMDASILEKLQGHMTSNKMTKYFHQIILKLRKQKTNLVTHLSKIDGDIAQTTLDITNTNCRLDMHQKTLVELDKEVKKVNDLITSSENEISRRTILIERKQGLINFFNKQLEQMVSELGGEEVGPLELEIKRLTKLIEEHNTNVTQAQVTWLRLQQEMVKVTQEQEEQLVSLDMFKKEMHILEQKKLRIESIQVPPGPTWVSDQRSMQNLSELVALQTRVKHLQAVKDGRYVFLFRSKQLLLAEHRRLDNRLGIISTILDHVKDEYPQFQEALLKVSQTIASKLQPSESP
;
A
#
# COMPACT_ATOMS: atom_id res chain seq x y z
N MET A 1 -217.61 -125.66 -130.43
CA MET A 1 -217.16 -127.03 -130.84
C MET A 1 -215.93 -126.88 -131.76
N PRO A 2 -214.98 -127.82 -131.85
CA PRO A 2 -213.95 -128.25 -130.87
C PRO A 2 -212.47 -128.34 -131.42
N LEU A 3 -211.48 -128.54 -130.53
CA LEU A 3 -210.18 -129.31 -130.60
C LEU A 3 -208.93 -128.96 -131.50
N LYS A 4 -207.75 -128.97 -130.80
CA LYS A 4 -206.31 -129.30 -131.13
C LYS A 4 -205.34 -128.29 -131.81
N GLY A 5 -204.15 -128.09 -131.20
CA GLY A 5 -202.90 -127.71 -131.88
C GLY A 5 -201.85 -126.92 -131.05
N SER A 6 -200.92 -127.62 -130.37
CA SER A 6 -199.78 -127.09 -129.60
C SER A 6 -198.52 -127.84 -130.04
N GLU A 7 -197.45 -127.15 -130.48
CA GLU A 7 -196.02 -127.58 -130.62
C GLU A 7 -195.33 -126.85 -131.80
N LEU A 8 -194.62 -125.71 -131.60
CA LEU A 8 -193.53 -125.24 -132.50
C LEU A 8 -192.71 -123.97 -132.08
N GLN A 9 -192.68 -123.53 -130.81
CA GLN A 9 -192.05 -122.24 -130.44
C GLN A 9 -190.73 -122.31 -129.62
N CYS A 10 -189.83 -123.28 -129.82
CA CYS A 10 -188.66 -123.48 -128.93
C CYS A 10 -187.23 -123.36 -129.54
N SER A 11 -187.02 -123.12 -130.85
CA SER A 11 -185.67 -123.29 -131.47
C SER A 11 -184.87 -122.02 -131.83
N ARG A 12 -185.39 -120.80 -131.68
CA ARG A 12 -184.68 -119.55 -132.12
C ARG A 12 -183.75 -118.93 -131.08
N GLU A 13 -183.77 -119.40 -129.84
CA GLU A 13 -183.02 -118.74 -128.74
C GLU A 13 -181.53 -119.13 -128.68
N ALA A 14 -181.10 -120.23 -129.31
CA ALA A 14 -179.75 -120.80 -129.08
C ALA A 14 -178.55 -120.15 -129.84
N VAL A 15 -178.75 -119.52 -131.00
CA VAL A 15 -177.62 -119.05 -131.86
C VAL A 15 -177.09 -117.67 -131.44
N VAL A 16 -177.97 -116.80 -130.96
CA VAL A 16 -177.59 -115.49 -130.41
C VAL A 16 -176.75 -115.66 -129.14
N GLU A 17 -176.94 -116.77 -128.44
CA GLU A 17 -176.26 -117.10 -127.20
C GLU A 17 -174.77 -117.41 -127.40
N ILE A 18 -174.36 -118.04 -128.53
CA ILE A 18 -172.98 -118.51 -128.75
C ILE A 18 -172.02 -117.38 -129.16
N GLY A 19 -172.42 -116.51 -130.10
CA GLY A 19 -171.58 -115.36 -130.52
C GLY A 19 -171.47 -114.29 -129.44
N TYR A 20 -172.52 -114.15 -128.63
CA TYR A 20 -172.45 -113.41 -127.38
C TYR A 20 -171.41 -114.03 -126.45
N CYS A 21 -171.36 -115.37 -126.35
CA CYS A 21 -170.41 -116.11 -125.51
C CYS A 21 -168.94 -115.88 -125.89
N GLU A 22 -168.53 -115.90 -127.17
CA GLU A 22 -167.12 -115.74 -127.57
C GLU A 22 -166.57 -114.31 -127.38
N CYS A 23 -167.34 -113.29 -127.79
CA CYS A 23 -167.00 -111.90 -127.50
C CYS A 23 -166.98 -111.65 -125.98
N GLN A 24 -167.91 -112.26 -125.25
CA GLN A 24 -167.90 -112.24 -123.79
C GLN A 24 -166.66 -112.93 -123.25
N HIS A 25 -166.20 -114.06 -123.79
CA HIS A 25 -164.97 -114.73 -123.38
C HIS A 25 -163.70 -113.91 -123.66
N GLN A 26 -163.56 -113.24 -124.82
CA GLN A 26 -162.42 -112.34 -125.08
C GLN A 26 -162.44 -111.10 -124.18
N ILE A 27 -163.63 -110.50 -123.98
CA ILE A 27 -163.82 -109.41 -123.01
C ILE A 27 -163.47 -109.89 -121.61
N THR A 28 -163.85 -111.11 -121.23
CA THR A 28 -163.53 -111.69 -119.90
C THR A 28 -162.03 -112.01 -119.77
N SER A 29 -161.35 -112.44 -120.84
CA SER A 29 -159.90 -112.71 -120.84
C SER A 29 -159.05 -111.44 -120.81
N ILE A 30 -159.38 -110.44 -121.64
CA ILE A 30 -158.76 -109.12 -121.61
C ILE A 30 -159.06 -108.45 -120.27
N ASN A 31 -160.28 -108.54 -119.75
CA ASN A 31 -160.60 -108.09 -118.39
C ASN A 31 -159.77 -108.84 -117.34
N GLY A 32 -159.57 -110.14 -117.48
CA GLY A 32 -158.70 -110.93 -116.59
C GLY A 32 -157.23 -110.49 -116.62
N GLN A 33 -156.69 -110.18 -117.81
CA GLN A 33 -155.33 -109.64 -117.96
C GLN A 33 -155.22 -108.20 -117.44
N ILE A 34 -156.22 -107.35 -117.71
CA ILE A 34 -156.32 -105.99 -117.16
C ILE A 34 -156.39 -106.05 -115.64
N GLU A 35 -157.19 -106.94 -115.05
CA GLU A 35 -157.26 -107.13 -113.59
C GLU A 35 -155.95 -107.72 -113.02
N ALA A 36 -155.26 -108.61 -113.76
CA ALA A 36 -153.94 -109.11 -113.35
C ALA A 36 -152.86 -108.01 -113.40
N TYR A 37 -152.82 -107.19 -114.45
CA TYR A 37 -151.93 -106.04 -114.55
C TYR A 37 -152.28 -104.96 -113.52
N LYS A 38 -153.57 -104.66 -113.31
CA LYS A 38 -154.01 -103.77 -112.21
C LYS A 38 -153.52 -104.29 -110.87
N LYS A 39 -153.67 -105.59 -110.58
CA LYS A 39 -153.16 -106.19 -109.35
C LYS A 39 -151.64 -106.15 -109.24
N SER A 40 -150.91 -106.28 -110.35
CA SER A 40 -149.45 -106.12 -110.38
C SER A 40 -149.03 -104.66 -110.18
N ILE A 41 -149.72 -103.71 -110.82
CA ILE A 41 -149.52 -102.27 -110.67
C ILE A 41 -149.80 -101.88 -109.23
N MET A 42 -150.93 -102.29 -108.64
CA MET A 42 -151.23 -102.07 -107.22
C MET A 42 -150.13 -102.61 -106.30
N LYS A 43 -149.62 -103.83 -106.56
CA LYS A 43 -148.50 -104.37 -105.77
C LYS A 43 -147.22 -103.55 -105.92
N GLU A 44 -146.96 -103.02 -107.11
CA GLU A 44 -145.78 -102.18 -107.36
C GLU A 44 -145.96 -100.76 -106.80
N GLU A 45 -147.18 -100.21 -106.83
CA GLU A 45 -147.57 -98.96 -106.17
C GLU A 45 -147.46 -99.10 -104.64
N GLU A 46 -147.95 -100.19 -104.04
CA GLU A 46 -147.76 -100.50 -102.62
C GLU A 46 -146.28 -100.62 -102.24
N LYS A 47 -145.45 -101.23 -103.10
CA LYS A 47 -144.00 -101.26 -102.90
C LYS A 47 -143.37 -99.88 -103.02
N ASN A 48 -143.79 -99.09 -104.00
CA ASN A 48 -143.26 -97.74 -104.23
C ASN A 48 -143.65 -96.80 -103.08
N GLU A 49 -144.86 -96.93 -102.54
CA GLU A 49 -145.29 -96.20 -101.34
C GLU A 49 -144.45 -96.61 -100.12
N LYS A 50 -144.17 -97.90 -99.94
CA LYS A 50 -143.23 -98.38 -98.91
C LYS A 50 -141.82 -97.82 -99.10
N LEU A 51 -141.28 -97.83 -100.33
CA LEU A 51 -139.95 -97.29 -100.63
C LEU A 51 -139.90 -95.77 -100.46
N ALA A 52 -140.94 -95.03 -100.86
CA ALA A 52 -141.05 -93.59 -100.65
C ALA A 52 -141.14 -93.25 -99.15
N GLY A 53 -141.87 -94.06 -98.37
CA GLY A 53 -141.91 -93.96 -96.92
C GLY A 53 -140.53 -94.17 -96.28
N ILE A 54 -139.79 -95.20 -96.73
CA ILE A 54 -138.40 -95.44 -96.31
C ILE A 54 -137.51 -94.28 -96.73
N LEU A 55 -137.58 -93.81 -97.97
CA LEU A 55 -136.75 -92.70 -98.46
C LEU A 55 -136.99 -91.42 -97.66
N ASN A 56 -138.26 -91.05 -97.43
CA ASN A 56 -138.60 -89.89 -96.60
C ASN A 56 -138.09 -90.06 -95.17
N ARG A 57 -138.17 -91.27 -94.60
CA ARG A 57 -137.60 -91.56 -93.29
C ARG A 57 -136.08 -91.39 -93.29
N GLU A 58 -135.36 -92.01 -94.22
CA GLU A 58 -133.90 -91.91 -94.34
C GLU A 58 -133.46 -90.46 -94.60
N GLU A 59 -134.19 -89.70 -95.42
CA GLU A 59 -133.92 -88.28 -95.66
C GLU A 59 -134.14 -87.44 -94.40
N THR A 60 -135.20 -87.70 -93.62
CA THR A 60 -135.39 -87.03 -92.32
C THR A 60 -134.31 -87.40 -91.30
N GLU A 61 -133.89 -88.67 -91.24
CA GLU A 61 -132.79 -89.14 -90.39
C GLU A 61 -131.45 -88.53 -90.82
N ALA A 62 -131.14 -88.48 -92.12
CA ALA A 62 -129.94 -87.83 -92.66
C ALA A 62 -129.93 -86.32 -92.38
N ASN A 63 -131.06 -85.63 -92.55
CA ASN A 63 -131.20 -84.23 -92.20
C ASN A 63 -131.01 -83.98 -90.69
N LEU A 64 -131.49 -84.90 -89.83
CA LEU A 64 -131.26 -84.83 -88.39
C LEU A 64 -129.78 -85.01 -88.05
N VAL A 65 -129.12 -86.04 -88.61
CA VAL A 65 -127.69 -86.29 -88.41
C VAL A 65 -126.85 -85.13 -88.93
N GLN A 66 -127.19 -84.53 -90.07
CA GLN A 66 -126.51 -83.36 -90.60
C GLN A 66 -126.64 -82.17 -89.64
N LYS A 67 -127.84 -81.90 -89.11
CA LYS A 67 -128.05 -80.86 -88.08
C LYS A 67 -127.26 -81.12 -86.80
N LEU A 68 -127.21 -82.38 -86.34
CA LEU A 68 -126.41 -82.74 -85.17
C LEU A 68 -124.91 -82.58 -85.44
N THR A 69 -124.45 -82.94 -86.64
CA THR A 69 -123.05 -82.78 -87.06
C THR A 69 -122.64 -81.31 -87.12
N THR A 70 -123.48 -80.45 -87.71
CA THR A 70 -123.20 -78.99 -87.73
C THR A 70 -123.24 -78.38 -86.32
N GLN A 71 -124.12 -78.85 -85.44
CA GLN A 71 -124.10 -78.46 -84.03
C GLN A 71 -122.83 -78.92 -83.30
N CYS A 72 -122.33 -80.13 -83.58
CA CYS A 72 -121.08 -80.62 -83.01
C CYS A 72 -119.87 -79.82 -83.52
N LEU A 73 -119.81 -79.51 -84.82
CA LEU A 73 -118.74 -78.71 -85.42
C LEU A 73 -118.70 -77.28 -84.87
N THR A 74 -119.85 -76.61 -84.77
CA THR A 74 -119.92 -75.26 -84.20
C THR A 74 -119.49 -75.25 -82.72
N LYS A 75 -119.85 -76.27 -81.94
CA LYS A 75 -119.35 -76.44 -80.57
C LYS A 75 -117.84 -76.69 -80.53
N GLN A 76 -117.30 -77.50 -81.43
CA GLN A 76 -115.87 -77.77 -81.51
C GLN A 76 -115.08 -76.51 -81.87
N GLU A 77 -115.55 -75.72 -82.83
CA GLU A 77 -114.92 -74.44 -83.21
C GLU A 77 -114.96 -73.43 -82.07
N ALA A 78 -116.09 -73.33 -81.35
CA ALA A 78 -116.22 -72.47 -80.17
C ALA A 78 -115.22 -72.87 -79.07
N LEU A 79 -115.13 -74.16 -78.72
CA LEU A 79 -114.17 -74.67 -77.73
C LEU A 79 -112.72 -74.49 -78.18
N GLN A 80 -112.42 -74.64 -79.47
CA GLN A 80 -111.09 -74.41 -80.01
C GLN A 80 -110.68 -72.93 -79.90
N ASN A 81 -111.61 -72.00 -80.14
CA ASN A 81 -111.39 -70.57 -79.97
C ASN A 81 -111.20 -70.19 -78.50
N GLU A 82 -111.99 -70.77 -77.59
CA GLU A 82 -111.80 -70.62 -76.14
C GLU A 82 -110.44 -71.15 -75.69
N PHE A 83 -110.05 -72.35 -76.12
CA PHE A 83 -108.73 -72.93 -75.82
C PHE A 83 -107.58 -72.06 -76.34
N ASN A 84 -107.69 -71.56 -77.57
CA ASN A 84 -106.68 -70.65 -78.13
C ASN A 84 -106.57 -69.35 -77.31
N THR A 85 -107.70 -68.83 -76.84
CA THR A 85 -107.73 -67.65 -75.96
C THR A 85 -107.07 -67.95 -74.61
N TYR A 86 -107.40 -69.07 -73.97
CA TYR A 86 -106.77 -69.48 -72.71
C TYR A 86 -105.28 -69.73 -72.86
N ARG A 87 -104.83 -70.30 -73.98
CA ARG A 87 -103.40 -70.50 -74.25
C ARG A 87 -102.65 -69.17 -74.36
N LEU A 88 -103.21 -68.18 -75.07
CA LEU A 88 -102.61 -66.85 -75.18
C LEU A 88 -102.55 -66.13 -73.83
N VAL A 89 -103.63 -66.20 -73.04
CA VAL A 89 -103.66 -65.61 -71.70
C VAL A 89 -102.66 -66.32 -70.78
N LEU A 90 -102.55 -67.64 -70.83
CA LEU A 90 -101.58 -68.39 -70.04
C LEU A 90 -100.15 -67.94 -70.37
N GLN A 91 -99.81 -67.85 -71.66
CA GLN A 91 -98.50 -67.40 -72.10
C GLN A 91 -98.19 -65.97 -71.62
N ASP A 92 -99.15 -65.04 -71.71
CA ASP A 92 -98.99 -63.66 -71.19
C ASP A 92 -98.81 -63.65 -69.66
N THR A 93 -99.52 -64.51 -68.92
CA THR A 93 -99.34 -64.65 -67.46
C THR A 93 -98.00 -65.26 -67.09
N GLU A 94 -97.47 -66.19 -67.87
CA GLU A 94 -96.14 -66.78 -67.68
C GLU A 94 -95.04 -65.74 -67.96
N ASP A 95 -95.18 -64.95 -69.02
CA ASP A 95 -94.25 -63.88 -69.37
C ASP A 95 -94.23 -62.76 -68.31
N THR A 96 -95.40 -62.37 -67.79
CA THR A 96 -95.51 -61.39 -66.71
C THR A 96 -94.96 -61.92 -65.38
N LEU A 97 -95.18 -63.19 -65.06
CA LEU A 97 -94.57 -63.85 -63.91
C LEU A 97 -93.04 -63.89 -64.02
N GLY A 98 -92.50 -64.21 -65.20
CA GLY A 98 -91.06 -64.20 -65.46
C GLY A 98 -90.43 -62.82 -65.24
N LYS A 99 -91.08 -61.75 -65.71
CA LYS A 99 -90.64 -60.36 -65.45
C LYS A 99 -90.63 -60.05 -63.96
N ALA A 100 -91.70 -60.39 -63.24
CA ALA A 100 -91.79 -60.17 -61.79
C ALA A 100 -90.71 -60.94 -61.00
N GLN A 101 -90.34 -62.15 -61.42
CA GLN A 101 -89.26 -62.92 -60.80
C GLN A 101 -87.88 -62.26 -60.99
N VAL A 102 -87.61 -61.70 -62.17
CA VAL A 102 -86.37 -60.96 -62.43
C VAL A 102 -86.30 -59.70 -61.58
N GLU A 103 -87.39 -58.94 -61.48
CA GLU A 103 -87.47 -57.76 -60.61
C GLU A 103 -87.31 -58.13 -59.12
N TYR A 104 -87.91 -59.24 -58.68
CA TYR A 104 -87.71 -59.76 -57.33
C TYR A 104 -86.25 -60.12 -57.06
N ALA A 105 -85.58 -60.79 -58.00
CA ALA A 105 -84.16 -61.12 -57.87
C ALA A 105 -83.27 -59.87 -57.80
N ALA A 106 -83.57 -58.84 -58.62
CA ALA A 106 -82.84 -57.57 -58.60
C ALA A 106 -83.01 -56.84 -57.26
N THR A 107 -84.25 -56.66 -56.80
CA THR A 107 -84.55 -56.01 -55.51
C THR A 107 -83.98 -56.76 -54.32
N MET A 108 -83.93 -58.10 -54.37
CA MET A 108 -83.28 -58.92 -53.34
C MET A 108 -81.76 -58.68 -53.30
N GLY A 109 -81.11 -58.54 -54.46
CA GLY A 109 -79.71 -58.17 -54.58
C GLY A 109 -79.41 -56.80 -53.97
N ASP A 110 -80.24 -55.80 -54.28
CA ASP A 110 -80.12 -54.44 -53.73
C ASP A 110 -80.28 -54.45 -52.20
N LEU A 111 -81.27 -55.18 -51.67
CA LEU A 111 -81.47 -55.31 -50.23
C LEU A 111 -80.27 -55.97 -49.52
N GLN A 112 -79.63 -56.96 -50.15
CA GLN A 112 -78.42 -57.57 -49.62
C GLN A 112 -77.25 -56.57 -49.57
N SER A 113 -77.09 -55.76 -50.62
CA SER A 113 -76.09 -54.68 -50.69
C SER A 113 -76.31 -53.62 -49.60
N VAL A 114 -77.55 -53.17 -49.41
CA VAL A 114 -77.93 -52.22 -48.34
C VAL A 114 -77.63 -52.82 -46.97
N HIS A 115 -77.98 -54.08 -46.72
CA HIS A 115 -77.66 -54.75 -45.45
C HIS A 115 -76.15 -54.84 -45.18
N GLN A 116 -75.33 -55.08 -46.20
CA GLN A 116 -73.86 -55.06 -46.05
C GLN A 116 -73.36 -53.66 -45.70
N THR A 117 -73.90 -52.63 -46.36
CA THR A 117 -73.56 -51.23 -46.12
C THR A 117 -73.93 -50.81 -44.70
N ILE A 118 -75.13 -51.14 -44.21
CA ILE A 118 -75.56 -50.88 -42.82
C ILE A 118 -74.62 -51.54 -41.81
N ARG A 119 -74.22 -52.80 -42.04
CA ARG A 119 -73.28 -53.49 -41.14
C ARG A 119 -71.92 -52.77 -41.09
N HIS A 120 -71.43 -52.29 -42.23
CA HIS A 120 -70.17 -51.53 -42.28
C HIS A 120 -70.27 -50.22 -41.49
N GLU A 121 -71.33 -49.45 -41.69
CA GLU A 121 -71.59 -48.19 -40.97
C GLU A 121 -71.73 -48.40 -39.45
N LEU A 122 -72.42 -49.46 -39.03
CA LEU A 122 -72.54 -49.80 -37.60
C LEU A 122 -71.18 -50.10 -36.96
N GLU A 123 -70.29 -50.80 -37.67
CA GLU A 123 -68.93 -51.08 -37.18
C GLU A 123 -68.06 -49.81 -37.19
N LEU A 124 -68.19 -48.94 -38.18
CA LEU A 124 -67.53 -47.63 -38.19
C LEU A 124 -67.95 -46.78 -36.99
N ARG A 125 -69.27 -46.71 -36.72
CA ARG A 125 -69.82 -46.01 -35.55
C ARG A 125 -69.26 -46.60 -34.25
N ARG A 126 -69.26 -47.92 -34.09
CA ARG A 126 -68.71 -48.59 -32.90
C ARG A 126 -67.23 -48.25 -32.68
N ARG A 127 -66.42 -48.20 -33.75
CA ARG A 127 -65.01 -47.79 -33.67
C ARG A 127 -64.84 -46.31 -33.28
N MET A 128 -65.68 -45.42 -33.83
CA MET A 128 -65.66 -44.01 -33.46
C MET A 128 -66.04 -43.80 -31.99
N ASP A 129 -67.10 -44.45 -31.51
CA ASP A 129 -67.55 -44.36 -30.11
C ASP A 129 -66.46 -44.84 -29.15
N ALA A 130 -65.77 -45.95 -29.49
CA ALA A 130 -64.65 -46.44 -28.70
C ALA A 130 -63.50 -45.42 -28.64
N SER A 131 -63.15 -44.78 -29.76
CA SER A 131 -62.12 -43.73 -29.80
C SER A 131 -62.51 -42.49 -28.99
N ILE A 132 -63.79 -42.08 -29.04
CA ILE A 132 -64.31 -40.96 -28.24
C ILE A 132 -64.18 -41.28 -26.74
N LEU A 133 -64.58 -42.49 -26.31
CA LEU A 133 -64.46 -42.93 -24.93
C LEU A 133 -63.01 -42.97 -24.45
N GLU A 134 -62.09 -43.49 -25.27
CA GLU A 134 -60.65 -43.51 -24.97
C GLU A 134 -60.11 -42.09 -24.80
N LYS A 135 -60.45 -41.17 -25.72
CA LYS A 135 -60.06 -39.76 -25.59
C LYS A 135 -60.63 -39.12 -24.34
N LEU A 136 -61.91 -39.35 -24.01
CA LEU A 136 -62.54 -38.83 -22.78
C LEU A 136 -61.87 -39.40 -21.52
N GLN A 137 -61.54 -40.68 -21.50
CA GLN A 137 -60.79 -41.30 -20.40
C GLN A 137 -59.38 -40.70 -20.27
N GLY A 138 -58.70 -40.44 -21.39
CA GLY A 138 -57.45 -39.69 -21.46
C GLY A 138 -57.57 -38.27 -20.90
N HIS A 139 -58.65 -37.56 -21.23
CA HIS A 139 -58.94 -36.23 -20.66
C HIS A 139 -59.23 -36.29 -19.15
N MET A 140 -59.96 -37.30 -18.67
CA MET A 140 -60.29 -37.46 -17.24
C MET A 140 -59.06 -37.82 -16.39
N THR A 141 -58.17 -38.67 -16.90
CA THR A 141 -56.87 -38.98 -16.27
C THR A 141 -55.93 -37.77 -16.33
N SER A 142 -55.90 -37.07 -17.46
CA SER A 142 -55.20 -35.78 -17.63
C SER A 142 -55.73 -34.70 -16.69
N ASN A 143 -57.02 -34.63 -16.39
CA ASN A 143 -57.59 -33.64 -15.45
C ASN A 143 -57.12 -33.87 -14.00
N LYS A 144 -57.02 -35.13 -13.55
CA LYS A 144 -56.41 -35.45 -12.24
C LYS A 144 -54.92 -35.09 -12.20
N MET A 145 -54.19 -35.45 -13.25
CA MET A 145 -52.78 -35.04 -13.43
C MET A 145 -52.63 -33.51 -13.48
N THR A 146 -53.54 -32.81 -14.16
CA THR A 146 -53.56 -31.35 -14.30
C THR A 146 -53.75 -30.68 -12.94
N LYS A 147 -54.63 -31.20 -12.07
CA LYS A 147 -54.78 -30.70 -10.69
C LYS A 147 -53.50 -30.89 -9.87
N TYR A 148 -52.85 -32.05 -9.99
CA TYR A 148 -51.58 -32.33 -9.32
C TYR A 148 -50.45 -31.41 -9.83
N PHE A 149 -50.30 -31.27 -11.15
CA PHE A 149 -49.34 -30.35 -11.76
C PHE A 149 -49.63 -28.90 -11.41
N HIS A 150 -50.90 -28.46 -11.37
CA HIS A 150 -51.28 -27.12 -10.93
C HIS A 150 -50.83 -26.86 -9.48
N GLN A 151 -51.01 -27.84 -8.59
CA GLN A 151 -50.58 -27.73 -7.20
C GLN A 151 -49.05 -27.64 -7.06
N ILE A 152 -48.30 -28.37 -7.88
CA ILE A 152 -46.84 -28.26 -7.97
C ILE A 152 -46.43 -26.89 -8.52
N ILE A 153 -47.08 -26.41 -9.59
CA ILE A 153 -46.82 -25.09 -10.18
C ILE A 153 -47.05 -23.98 -9.16
N LEU A 154 -48.11 -24.05 -8.34
CA LEU A 154 -48.36 -23.08 -7.28
C LEU A 154 -47.26 -23.11 -6.20
N LYS A 155 -46.81 -24.29 -5.78
CA LYS A 155 -45.69 -24.44 -4.84
C LYS A 155 -44.40 -23.85 -5.41
N LEU A 156 -44.08 -24.15 -6.66
CA LEU A 156 -42.90 -23.61 -7.36
C LEU A 156 -43.00 -22.10 -7.53
N ARG A 157 -44.18 -21.55 -7.84
CA ARG A 157 -44.39 -20.09 -7.91
C ARG A 157 -44.15 -19.41 -6.57
N LYS A 158 -44.65 -19.99 -5.48
CA LYS A 158 -44.42 -19.47 -4.11
C LYS A 158 -42.94 -19.51 -3.73
N GLN A 159 -42.26 -20.60 -4.04
CA GLN A 159 -40.81 -20.70 -3.84
C GLN A 159 -40.05 -19.66 -4.68
N LYS A 160 -40.43 -19.48 -5.94
CA LYS A 160 -39.84 -18.45 -6.82
C LYS A 160 -40.01 -17.06 -6.23
N THR A 161 -41.21 -16.68 -5.79
CA THR A 161 -41.45 -15.35 -5.20
C THR A 161 -40.65 -15.14 -3.93
N ASN A 162 -40.55 -16.16 -3.06
CA ASN A 162 -39.74 -16.09 -1.85
C ASN A 162 -38.25 -15.89 -2.17
N LEU A 163 -37.72 -16.63 -3.15
CA LEU A 163 -36.34 -16.47 -3.60
C LEU A 163 -36.10 -15.06 -4.18
N VAL A 164 -37.03 -14.54 -4.97
CA VAL A 164 -36.94 -13.16 -5.50
C VAL A 164 -36.91 -12.13 -4.37
N THR A 165 -37.77 -12.26 -3.34
CA THR A 165 -37.73 -11.35 -2.18
C THR A 165 -36.42 -11.46 -1.40
N HIS A 166 -35.85 -12.67 -1.28
CA HIS A 166 -34.53 -12.85 -0.65
C HIS A 166 -33.42 -12.20 -1.47
N LEU A 167 -33.45 -12.34 -2.80
CA LEU A 167 -32.50 -11.67 -3.68
C LEU A 167 -32.59 -10.15 -3.54
N SER A 168 -33.80 -9.57 -3.55
CA SER A 168 -33.96 -8.12 -3.34
C SER A 168 -33.46 -7.66 -1.98
N LYS A 169 -33.57 -8.48 -0.93
CA LYS A 169 -33.00 -8.18 0.39
C LYS A 169 -31.46 -8.20 0.34
N ILE A 170 -30.88 -9.24 -0.27
CA ILE A 170 -29.43 -9.36 -0.45
C ILE A 170 -28.89 -8.19 -1.27
N ASP A 171 -29.57 -7.79 -2.35
CA ASP A 171 -29.19 -6.62 -3.16
C ASP A 171 -29.22 -5.33 -2.32
N GLY A 172 -30.21 -5.18 -1.43
CA GLY A 172 -30.27 -4.09 -0.46
C GLY A 172 -29.09 -4.10 0.51
N ASP A 173 -28.75 -5.26 1.07
CA ASP A 173 -27.61 -5.43 1.98
C ASP A 173 -26.28 -5.16 1.27
N ILE A 174 -26.14 -5.55 -0.01
CA ILE A 174 -24.98 -5.24 -0.86
C ILE A 174 -24.88 -3.74 -1.13
N ALA A 175 -25.99 -3.07 -1.43
CA ALA A 175 -26.00 -1.62 -1.63
C ALA A 175 -25.61 -0.87 -0.34
N GLN A 176 -26.12 -1.30 0.81
CA GLN A 176 -25.78 -0.72 2.10
C GLN A 176 -24.29 -0.91 2.45
N THR A 177 -23.78 -2.14 2.32
CA THR A 177 -22.35 -2.41 2.57
C THR A 177 -21.44 -1.66 1.60
N THR A 178 -21.85 -1.48 0.35
CA THR A 178 -21.12 -0.65 -0.63
C THR A 178 -21.05 0.81 -0.17
N LEU A 179 -22.17 1.38 0.32
CA LEU A 179 -22.18 2.73 0.90
C LEU A 179 -21.24 2.83 2.11
N ASP A 180 -21.26 1.86 3.01
CA ASP A 180 -20.38 1.85 4.19
C ASP A 180 -18.90 1.78 3.80
N ILE A 181 -18.55 0.97 2.79
CA ILE A 181 -17.19 0.92 2.22
C ILE A 181 -16.79 2.28 1.63
N THR A 182 -17.66 2.93 0.85
CA THR A 182 -17.33 4.26 0.29
C THR A 182 -17.15 5.32 1.37
N ASN A 183 -17.96 5.30 2.42
CA ASN A 183 -17.86 6.22 3.54
C ASN A 183 -16.56 6.00 4.34
N THR A 184 -16.20 4.75 4.62
CA THR A 184 -14.94 4.41 5.31
C THR A 184 -13.72 4.77 4.46
N ASN A 185 -13.75 4.55 3.15
CA ASN A 185 -12.69 4.98 2.23
C ASN A 185 -12.52 6.50 2.19
N CYS A 186 -13.61 7.27 2.20
CA CYS A 186 -13.55 8.74 2.26
C CYS A 186 -12.86 9.21 3.55
N ARG A 187 -13.22 8.61 4.70
CA ARG A 187 -12.56 8.90 5.98
C ARG A 187 -11.07 8.52 5.96
N LEU A 188 -10.73 7.38 5.35
CA LEU A 188 -9.35 6.95 5.20
C LEU A 188 -8.53 7.92 4.35
N ASP A 189 -9.08 8.41 3.23
CA ASP A 189 -8.42 9.43 2.39
C ASP A 189 -8.20 10.74 3.16
N MET A 190 -9.17 11.17 3.98
CA MET A 190 -8.99 12.33 4.87
C MET A 190 -7.86 12.11 5.88
N HIS A 191 -7.84 10.96 6.56
CA HIS A 191 -6.77 10.64 7.51
C HIS A 191 -5.40 10.55 6.82
N GLN A 192 -5.34 10.00 5.61
CA GLN A 192 -4.10 9.95 4.82
C GLN A 192 -3.59 11.35 4.47
N LYS A 193 -4.47 12.28 4.09
CA LYS A 193 -4.11 13.69 3.85
C LYS A 193 -3.55 14.36 5.10
N THR A 194 -4.21 14.19 6.25
CA THR A 194 -3.71 14.73 7.52
C THR A 194 -2.37 14.13 7.90
N LEU A 195 -2.15 12.83 7.67
CA LEU A 195 -0.87 12.18 7.95
C LEU A 195 0.26 12.76 7.09
N VAL A 196 0.01 13.01 5.80
CA VAL A 196 0.97 13.67 4.90
C VAL A 196 1.28 15.10 5.34
N GLU A 197 0.29 15.85 5.84
CA GLU A 197 0.50 17.19 6.37
C GLU A 197 1.36 17.18 7.66
N LEU A 198 1.09 16.25 8.56
CA LEU A 198 1.89 16.05 9.78
C LEU A 198 3.33 15.64 9.45
N ASP A 199 3.54 14.75 8.48
CA ASP A 199 4.87 14.33 8.04
C ASP A 199 5.67 15.52 7.46
N LYS A 200 5.01 16.38 6.68
CA LYS A 200 5.63 17.64 6.21
C LYS A 200 6.03 18.54 7.36
N GLU A 201 5.20 18.66 8.40
CA GLU A 201 5.51 19.51 9.55
C GLU A 201 6.68 18.95 10.38
N VAL A 202 6.69 17.62 10.61
CA VAL A 202 7.82 16.92 11.24
C VAL A 202 9.11 17.18 10.46
N LYS A 203 9.08 17.08 9.13
CA LYS A 203 10.25 17.36 8.29
C LYS A 203 10.76 18.79 8.44
N LYS A 204 9.88 19.79 8.43
CA LYS A 204 10.28 21.20 8.65
C LYS A 204 10.94 21.41 10.01
N VAL A 205 10.37 20.83 11.07
CA VAL A 205 10.95 20.93 12.43
C VAL A 205 12.31 20.25 12.47
N ASN A 206 12.46 19.08 11.84
CA ASN A 206 13.73 18.38 11.75
C ASN A 206 14.81 19.19 11.01
N ASP A 207 14.43 19.88 9.91
CA ASP A 207 15.33 20.76 9.17
C ASP A 207 15.79 21.96 10.03
N LEU A 208 14.88 22.54 10.83
CA LEU A 208 15.20 23.61 11.78
C LEU A 208 16.14 23.14 12.90
N ILE A 209 15.90 21.94 13.46
CA ILE A 209 16.77 21.33 14.47
C ILE A 209 18.17 21.15 13.88
N THR A 210 18.27 20.54 12.70
CA THR A 210 19.55 20.31 12.01
C THR A 210 20.30 21.62 11.76
N SER A 211 19.61 22.68 11.32
CA SER A 211 20.21 24.01 11.15
C SER A 211 20.72 24.60 12.48
N SER A 212 19.96 24.40 13.57
CA SER A 212 20.32 24.89 14.90
C SER A 212 21.53 24.13 15.47
N GLU A 213 21.56 22.80 15.32
CA GLU A 213 22.69 21.94 15.71
C GLU A 213 23.97 22.32 14.94
N ASN A 214 23.86 22.60 13.64
CA ASN A 214 24.97 23.09 12.84
C ASN A 214 25.50 24.45 13.35
N GLU A 215 24.59 25.37 13.71
CA GLU A 215 24.98 26.67 14.27
C GLU A 215 25.62 26.54 15.66
N ILE A 216 25.08 25.69 16.53
CA ILE A 216 25.68 25.36 17.82
C ILE A 216 27.10 24.82 17.60
N SER A 217 27.27 23.86 16.71
CA SER A 217 28.59 23.28 16.38
C SER A 217 29.58 24.34 15.90
N ARG A 218 29.16 25.26 15.01
CA ARG A 218 29.99 26.40 14.57
C ARG A 218 30.39 27.31 15.75
N ARG A 219 29.45 27.64 16.63
CA ARG A 219 29.72 28.48 17.80
C ARG A 219 30.64 27.79 18.81
N THR A 220 30.48 26.50 19.04
CA THR A 220 31.37 25.69 19.88
C THR A 220 32.81 25.77 19.38
N ILE A 221 33.05 25.56 18.08
CA ILE A 221 34.40 25.69 17.47
C ILE A 221 34.96 27.11 17.68
N LEU A 222 34.13 28.15 17.53
CA LEU A 222 34.58 29.53 17.75
C LEU A 222 34.94 29.79 19.22
N ILE A 223 34.14 29.27 20.17
CA ILE A 223 34.40 29.37 21.60
C ILE A 223 35.72 28.66 21.93
N GLU A 224 35.96 27.46 21.44
CA GLU A 224 37.22 26.72 21.63
C GLU A 224 38.43 27.51 21.13
N ARG A 225 38.34 28.14 19.95
CA ARG A 225 39.40 29.00 19.42
C ARG A 225 39.67 30.22 20.31
N LYS A 226 38.61 30.91 20.74
CA LYS A 226 38.73 32.06 21.65
C LYS A 226 39.31 31.65 23.00
N GLN A 227 38.88 30.52 23.55
CA GLN A 227 39.43 29.97 24.78
C GLN A 227 40.91 29.61 24.62
N GLY A 228 41.31 29.08 23.46
CA GLY A 228 42.72 28.85 23.12
C GLY A 228 43.56 30.14 23.15
N LEU A 229 43.04 31.24 22.62
CA LEU A 229 43.70 32.55 22.70
C LEU A 229 43.76 33.10 24.12
N ILE A 230 42.69 32.98 24.90
CA ILE A 230 42.66 33.36 26.32
C ILE A 230 43.74 32.59 27.08
N ASN A 231 43.80 31.27 26.90
CA ASN A 231 44.81 30.42 27.54
C ASN A 231 46.23 30.82 27.12
N PHE A 232 46.44 31.20 25.85
CA PHE A 232 47.73 31.70 25.36
C PHE A 232 48.13 33.02 26.03
N PHE A 233 47.21 33.99 26.12
CA PHE A 233 47.47 35.26 26.82
C PHE A 233 47.66 35.07 28.32
N ASN A 234 46.87 34.23 28.97
CA ASN A 234 47.05 33.89 30.39
C ASN A 234 48.43 33.30 30.63
N LYS A 235 48.90 32.39 29.76
CA LYS A 235 50.26 31.84 29.86
C LYS A 235 51.35 32.91 29.66
N GLN A 236 51.16 33.86 28.74
CA GLN A 236 52.09 34.99 28.60
C GLN A 236 52.07 35.91 29.83
N LEU A 237 50.89 36.19 30.39
CA LEU A 237 50.75 36.96 31.62
C LEU A 237 51.46 36.26 32.77
N GLU A 238 51.19 34.97 33.00
CA GLU A 238 51.88 34.15 34.01
C GLU A 238 53.40 34.16 33.82
N GLN A 239 53.90 34.10 32.57
CA GLN A 239 55.32 34.21 32.28
C GLN A 239 55.89 35.58 32.66
N MET A 240 55.26 36.69 32.23
CA MET A 240 55.70 38.03 32.58
C MET A 240 55.65 38.27 34.09
N VAL A 241 54.62 37.78 34.79
CA VAL A 241 54.52 37.86 36.25
C VAL A 241 55.61 37.04 36.93
N SER A 242 55.93 35.84 36.40
CA SER A 242 57.04 35.03 36.90
C SER A 242 58.39 35.73 36.70
N GLU A 243 58.63 36.37 35.55
CA GLU A 243 59.83 37.17 35.27
C GLU A 243 59.94 38.40 36.19
N LEU A 244 58.81 38.99 36.59
CA LEU A 244 58.72 40.12 37.52
C LEU A 244 58.79 39.71 39.01
N GLY A 245 59.05 38.44 39.31
CA GLY A 245 59.24 37.96 40.69
C GLY A 245 57.95 37.53 41.40
N GLY A 246 56.88 37.23 40.66
CA GLY A 246 55.65 36.62 41.18
C GLY A 246 54.59 37.59 41.71
N GLU A 247 54.81 38.90 41.59
CA GLU A 247 53.80 39.92 41.93
C GLU A 247 53.38 40.70 40.66
N GLU A 248 52.07 40.92 40.48
CA GLU A 248 51.52 41.79 39.43
C GLU A 248 51.72 43.26 39.79
N VAL A 249 52.97 43.73 39.77
CA VAL A 249 53.31 45.11 40.14
C VAL A 249 53.65 45.88 38.87
N GLY A 250 52.92 46.96 38.60
CA GLY A 250 53.18 47.78 37.41
C GLY A 250 54.58 48.40 37.44
N PRO A 251 55.17 48.77 36.29
CA PRO A 251 56.51 49.37 36.23
C PRO A 251 56.63 50.65 37.07
N LEU A 252 55.56 51.43 37.18
CA LEU A 252 55.47 52.60 38.07
C LEU A 252 55.50 52.21 39.55
N GLU A 253 54.87 51.10 39.90
CA GLU A 253 54.73 50.65 41.27
C GLU A 253 56.02 49.93 41.75
N LEU A 254 56.77 49.31 40.83
CA LEU A 254 58.17 48.91 41.04
C LEU A 254 59.08 50.12 41.26
N GLU A 255 58.93 51.17 40.46
CA GLU A 255 59.72 52.39 40.64
C GLU A 255 59.37 53.09 41.97
N ILE A 256 58.09 53.09 42.37
CA ILE A 256 57.67 53.55 43.71
C ILE A 256 58.32 52.70 44.80
N LYS A 257 58.31 51.36 44.70
CA LYS A 257 58.99 50.48 45.68
C LYS A 257 60.50 50.78 45.75
N ARG A 258 61.16 50.95 44.59
CA ARG A 258 62.60 51.28 44.50
C ARG A 258 62.91 52.63 45.13
N LEU A 259 62.14 53.67 44.79
CA LEU A 259 62.28 55.01 45.34
C LEU A 259 62.00 55.04 46.84
N THR A 260 60.98 54.32 47.32
CA THR A 260 60.68 54.17 48.75
C THR A 260 61.86 53.58 49.51
N LYS A 261 62.47 52.51 48.99
CA LYS A 261 63.67 51.90 49.59
C LYS A 261 64.86 52.87 49.61
N LEU A 262 65.07 53.62 48.54
CA LEU A 262 66.13 54.64 48.45
C LEU A 262 65.91 55.79 49.44
N ILE A 263 64.66 56.20 49.65
CA ILE A 263 64.27 57.18 50.66
C ILE A 263 64.56 56.63 52.07
N GLU A 264 64.20 55.37 52.35
CA GLU A 264 64.53 54.73 53.62
C GLU A 264 66.04 54.67 53.86
N GLU A 265 66.83 54.24 52.88
CA GLU A 265 68.31 54.24 52.97
C GLU A 265 68.86 55.65 53.23
N HIS A 266 68.40 56.66 52.50
CA HIS A 266 68.79 58.04 52.75
C HIS A 266 68.37 58.54 54.14
N ASN A 267 67.18 58.19 54.61
CA ASN A 267 66.74 58.51 55.97
C ASN A 267 67.62 57.84 57.03
N THR A 268 68.05 56.59 56.82
CA THR A 268 69.01 55.93 57.73
C THR A 268 70.36 56.64 57.74
N ASN A 269 70.86 57.09 56.58
CA ASN A 269 72.10 57.87 56.51
C ASN A 269 71.97 59.24 57.21
N VAL A 270 70.83 59.92 57.04
CA VAL A 270 70.54 61.20 57.72
C VAL A 270 70.48 61.02 59.23
N THR A 271 69.80 59.99 59.73
CA THR A 271 69.73 59.71 61.17
C THR A 271 71.12 59.37 61.75
N GLN A 272 71.96 58.61 61.04
CA GLN A 272 73.36 58.37 61.44
C GLN A 272 74.18 59.66 61.47
N ALA A 273 74.03 60.53 60.47
CA ALA A 273 74.69 61.83 60.43
C ALA A 273 74.24 62.73 61.58
N GLN A 274 72.94 62.74 61.90
CA GLN A 274 72.39 63.46 63.06
C GLN A 274 72.98 62.97 64.38
N VAL A 275 73.05 61.64 64.59
CA VAL A 275 73.69 61.06 65.78
C VAL A 275 75.16 61.46 65.87
N THR A 276 75.87 61.44 64.75
CA THR A 276 77.28 61.85 64.69
C THR A 276 77.46 63.33 65.00
N TRP A 277 76.58 64.18 64.47
CA TRP A 277 76.57 65.62 64.72
C TRP A 277 76.30 65.94 66.20
N LEU A 278 75.30 65.29 66.82
CA LEU A 278 75.01 65.44 68.25
C LEU A 278 76.21 65.07 69.12
N ARG A 279 76.91 63.97 68.78
CA ARG A 279 78.14 63.57 69.48
C ARG A 279 79.24 64.62 69.37
N LEU A 280 79.52 65.10 68.15
CA LEU A 280 80.53 66.14 67.91
C LEU A 280 80.18 67.46 68.60
N GLN A 281 78.89 67.82 68.63
CA GLN A 281 78.41 68.98 69.36
C GLN A 281 78.64 68.82 70.87
N GLN A 282 78.36 67.64 71.45
CA GLN A 282 78.66 67.36 72.85
C GLN A 282 80.15 67.43 73.16
N GLU A 283 81.01 66.92 72.28
CA GLU A 283 82.47 67.06 72.40
C GLU A 283 82.89 68.53 72.34
N MET A 284 82.35 69.31 71.40
CA MET A 284 82.63 70.75 71.29
C MET A 284 82.21 71.51 72.55
N VAL A 285 81.00 71.28 73.05
CA VAL A 285 80.52 71.89 74.31
C VAL A 285 81.44 71.54 75.47
N LYS A 286 81.89 70.28 75.55
CA LYS A 286 82.84 69.84 76.58
C LYS A 286 84.19 70.58 76.46
N VAL A 287 84.75 70.70 75.26
CA VAL A 287 86.00 71.43 75.02
C VAL A 287 85.85 72.93 75.34
N THR A 288 84.71 73.54 75.03
CA THR A 288 84.43 74.93 75.41
C THR A 288 84.35 75.09 76.93
N GLN A 289 83.72 74.15 77.64
CA GLN A 289 83.67 74.13 79.10
C GLN A 289 85.09 74.03 79.71
N GLU A 290 85.92 73.13 79.17
CA GLU A 290 87.33 72.97 79.56
C GLU A 290 88.16 74.24 79.25
N GLN A 291 87.89 74.92 78.13
CA GLN A 291 88.52 76.20 77.78
C GLN A 291 88.15 77.31 78.78
N GLU A 292 86.89 77.37 79.20
CA GLU A 292 86.42 78.34 80.20
C GLU A 292 87.13 78.12 81.54
N GLU A 293 87.25 76.85 81.98
CA GLU A 293 88.02 76.48 83.18
C GLU A 293 89.51 76.84 83.06
N GLN A 294 90.11 76.63 81.87
CA GLN A 294 91.48 77.04 81.57
C GLN A 294 91.64 78.56 81.61
N LEU A 295 90.68 79.35 81.11
CA LEU A 295 90.70 80.81 81.17
C LEU A 295 90.61 81.32 82.60
N VAL A 296 89.75 80.72 83.43
CA VAL A 296 89.65 81.05 84.87
C VAL A 296 90.98 80.78 85.58
N SER A 297 91.62 79.64 85.30
CA SER A 297 92.94 79.34 85.88
C SER A 297 94.05 80.26 85.33
N LEU A 298 93.99 80.66 84.05
CA LEU A 298 94.91 81.64 83.46
C LEU A 298 94.79 83.01 84.12
N ASP A 299 93.56 83.48 84.41
CA ASP A 299 93.34 84.74 85.13
C ASP A 299 93.94 84.68 86.55
N MET A 300 93.84 83.53 87.24
CA MET A 300 94.52 83.33 88.52
C MET A 300 96.05 83.42 88.38
N PHE A 301 96.65 82.71 87.41
CA PHE A 301 98.09 82.78 87.17
C PHE A 301 98.55 84.18 86.75
N LYS A 302 97.73 84.92 86.01
CA LYS A 302 98.03 86.30 85.60
C LYS A 302 98.06 87.25 86.80
N LYS A 303 97.16 87.05 87.78
CA LYS A 303 97.20 87.75 89.08
C LYS A 303 98.47 87.41 89.86
N GLU A 304 98.88 86.13 89.90
CA GLU A 304 100.14 85.73 90.52
C GLU A 304 101.38 86.31 89.83
N MET A 305 101.39 86.33 88.49
CA MET A 305 102.48 86.91 87.69
C MET A 305 102.60 88.42 87.94
N HIS A 306 101.49 89.15 88.01
CA HIS A 306 101.50 90.59 88.30
C HIS A 306 102.08 90.89 89.69
N ILE A 307 101.82 90.04 90.68
CA ILE A 307 102.43 90.12 92.02
C ILE A 307 103.95 89.91 91.94
N LEU A 308 104.43 88.96 91.13
CA LEU A 308 105.87 88.69 90.94
C LEU A 308 106.58 89.80 90.15
N GLU A 309 105.91 90.40 89.16
CA GLU A 309 106.46 91.46 88.31
C GLU A 309 106.65 92.78 89.08
N GLN A 310 105.73 93.11 90.00
CA GLN A 310 105.90 94.24 90.93
C GLN A 310 107.05 94.02 91.93
N LYS A 311 107.35 92.77 92.30
CA LYS A 311 108.52 92.44 93.13
C LYS A 311 109.84 92.60 92.37
N LYS A 312 109.85 92.30 91.06
CA LYS A 312 111.02 92.39 90.18
C LYS A 312 111.47 93.84 89.91
N LEU A 313 110.52 94.74 89.64
CA LEU A 313 110.83 96.16 89.32
C LEU A 313 111.44 96.97 90.47
N ARG A 314 111.46 96.42 91.69
CA ARG A 314 112.04 97.07 92.88
C ARG A 314 113.54 96.82 93.05
N ILE A 315 114.14 95.94 92.24
CA ILE A 315 115.51 95.42 92.43
C ILE A 315 116.50 95.84 91.31
N GLU A 316 116.06 96.36 90.17
CA GLU A 316 116.94 96.55 88.98
C GLU A 316 117.27 98.01 88.60
N SER A 317 117.72 98.87 89.53
CA SER A 317 118.33 100.17 89.19
C SER A 317 119.40 100.65 90.19
N ILE A 318 120.65 100.17 90.04
CA ILE A 318 121.96 100.87 90.23
C ILE A 318 123.10 99.87 89.86
N GLN A 319 124.12 100.38 89.15
CA GLN A 319 125.09 99.70 88.24
C GLN A 319 126.41 99.16 88.89
N VAL A 320 127.26 98.42 88.11
CA VAL A 320 128.78 98.36 88.06
C VAL A 320 129.32 96.94 87.62
N PRO A 321 130.53 96.81 86.99
CA PRO A 321 131.02 95.67 86.12
C PRO A 321 132.03 94.71 86.83
N PRO A 322 132.99 94.01 86.15
CA PRO A 322 132.97 92.84 85.25
C PRO A 322 133.75 91.58 85.80
N GLY A 323 133.64 90.38 85.19
CA GLY A 323 134.49 89.20 85.56
C GLY A 323 134.04 87.81 85.03
N PRO A 324 134.87 86.75 85.01
CA PRO A 324 135.17 85.95 83.79
C PRO A 324 134.87 84.41 83.83
N THR A 325 134.84 83.79 82.62
CA THR A 325 134.99 82.32 82.28
C THR A 325 133.90 81.37 82.86
N TRP A 326 133.42 80.33 82.17
CA TRP A 326 134.08 79.04 81.92
C TRP A 326 133.54 78.30 80.68
N VAL A 327 134.44 77.53 80.08
CA VAL A 327 134.22 76.51 79.03
C VAL A 327 133.71 75.22 79.65
N SER A 328 132.75 74.57 78.98
CA SER A 328 132.46 73.12 78.90
C SER A 328 130.96 72.86 79.04
N ASP A 329 130.27 72.42 77.97
CA ASP A 329 129.51 71.17 78.05
C ASP A 329 128.98 70.69 76.68
N GLN A 330 129.83 70.02 75.90
CA GLN A 330 129.41 69.28 74.71
C GLN A 330 129.17 67.78 75.01
N ARG A 331 129.34 67.35 76.28
CA ARG A 331 129.02 65.99 76.75
C ARG A 331 127.60 65.88 77.33
N SER A 332 127.01 66.96 77.83
CA SER A 332 125.61 66.95 78.30
C SER A 332 124.54 66.78 77.20
N MET A 333 124.87 66.99 75.93
CA MET A 333 123.95 66.73 74.80
C MET A 333 123.91 65.26 74.35
N GLN A 334 125.00 64.50 74.55
CA GLN A 334 125.04 63.06 74.24
C GLN A 334 124.38 62.24 75.36
N ASN A 335 124.55 62.64 76.62
CA ASN A 335 123.89 61.98 77.74
C ASN A 335 122.37 62.20 77.74
N LEU A 336 121.87 63.34 77.22
CA LEU A 336 120.42 63.57 77.09
C LEU A 336 119.79 62.68 76.00
N SER A 337 120.51 62.44 74.89
CA SER A 337 120.05 61.53 73.83
C SER A 337 120.02 60.07 74.32
N GLU A 338 121.01 59.64 75.09
CA GLU A 338 121.02 58.30 75.71
C GLU A 338 119.96 58.15 76.80
N LEU A 339 119.72 59.21 77.60
CA LEU A 339 118.66 59.21 78.62
C LEU A 339 117.26 59.14 77.99
N VAL A 340 117.01 59.89 76.90
CA VAL A 340 115.74 59.82 76.16
C VAL A 340 115.57 58.45 75.48
N ALA A 341 116.64 57.86 74.96
CA ALA A 341 116.59 56.50 74.40
C ALA A 341 116.31 55.44 75.47
N LEU A 342 116.96 55.53 76.64
CA LEU A 342 116.71 54.63 77.77
C LEU A 342 115.34 54.86 78.40
N GLN A 343 114.85 56.10 78.50
CA GLN A 343 113.49 56.42 78.95
C GLN A 343 112.43 55.87 77.98
N THR A 344 112.67 55.99 76.67
CA THR A 344 111.78 55.39 75.64
C THR A 344 111.79 53.87 75.75
N ARG A 345 112.95 53.26 75.98
CA ARG A 345 113.10 51.80 76.15
C ARG A 345 112.47 51.30 77.45
N VAL A 346 112.53 52.05 78.55
CA VAL A 346 111.79 51.75 79.79
C VAL A 346 110.28 51.87 79.57
N LYS A 347 109.79 52.88 78.85
CA LYS A 347 108.37 52.99 78.48
C LYS A 347 107.89 51.77 77.67
N HIS A 348 108.67 51.31 76.70
CA HIS A 348 108.33 50.13 75.89
C HIS A 348 108.44 48.82 76.68
N LEU A 349 109.44 48.65 77.55
CA LEU A 349 109.55 47.49 78.43
C LEU A 349 108.43 47.45 79.48
N GLN A 350 108.01 48.62 80.00
CA GLN A 350 106.85 48.72 80.89
C GLN A 350 105.56 48.37 80.16
N ALA A 351 105.40 48.79 78.89
CA ALA A 351 104.26 48.38 78.06
C ALA A 351 104.26 46.86 77.76
N VAL A 352 105.44 46.22 77.64
CA VAL A 352 105.56 44.75 77.52
C VAL A 352 105.19 44.06 78.84
N LYS A 353 105.66 44.57 79.99
CA LYS A 353 105.38 44.00 81.31
C LYS A 353 103.90 44.14 81.71
N ASP A 354 103.24 45.22 81.29
CA ASP A 354 101.82 45.47 81.53
C ASP A 354 100.89 44.80 80.48
N GLY A 355 101.45 43.99 79.55
CA GLY A 355 100.68 43.29 78.52
C GLY A 355 100.07 44.19 77.42
N ARG A 356 100.48 45.46 77.35
CA ARG A 356 99.94 46.49 76.43
C ARG A 356 100.75 46.68 75.14
N TYR A 357 101.81 45.90 74.93
CA TYR A 357 102.64 45.98 73.73
C TYR A 357 102.09 45.10 72.59
N VAL A 358 101.74 45.73 71.47
CA VAL A 358 101.22 45.08 70.25
C VAL A 358 102.31 45.02 69.19
N PHE A 359 102.66 43.82 68.71
CA PHE A 359 103.62 43.63 67.62
C PHE A 359 103.12 44.30 66.32
N LEU A 360 103.87 45.30 65.84
CA LEU A 360 103.57 46.05 64.61
C LEU A 360 103.58 45.15 63.35
N PHE A 361 104.29 44.03 63.38
CA PHE A 361 104.26 43.01 62.32
C PHE A 361 104.17 41.61 62.95
N ARG A 362 102.96 41.06 63.03
CA ARG A 362 102.66 39.76 63.66
C ARG A 362 103.07 38.53 62.83
N SER A 363 103.51 38.71 61.59
CA SER A 363 103.91 37.62 60.68
C SER A 363 105.09 38.06 59.81
N LYS A 364 106.00 37.12 59.52
CA LYS A 364 107.10 37.29 58.55
C LYS A 364 106.58 37.77 57.19
N GLN A 365 105.36 37.40 56.80
CA GLN A 365 104.73 37.87 55.57
C GLN A 365 104.34 39.35 55.59
N LEU A 366 103.86 39.89 56.73
CA LEU A 366 103.54 41.31 56.84
C LEU A 366 104.80 42.17 56.83
N LEU A 367 105.87 41.69 57.47
CA LEU A 367 107.18 42.34 57.43
C LEU A 367 107.75 42.38 56.00
N LEU A 368 107.66 41.25 55.27
CA LEU A 368 108.08 41.18 53.87
C LEU A 368 107.24 42.07 52.95
N ALA A 369 105.93 42.19 53.20
CA ALA A 369 105.06 43.08 52.44
C ALA A 369 105.42 44.56 52.65
N GLU A 370 105.73 44.97 53.87
CA GLU A 370 106.19 46.35 54.12
C GLU A 370 107.59 46.61 53.56
N HIS A 371 108.52 45.64 53.63
CA HIS A 371 109.81 45.78 52.96
C HIS A 371 109.64 46.00 51.45
N ARG A 372 108.81 45.20 50.78
CA ARG A 372 108.50 45.40 49.35
C ARG A 372 107.84 46.76 49.07
N ARG A 373 106.94 47.22 49.95
CA ARG A 373 106.29 48.53 49.81
C ARG A 373 107.32 49.66 49.91
N LEU A 374 108.25 49.56 50.85
CA LEU A 374 109.33 50.54 51.03
C LEU A 374 110.31 50.52 49.85
N ASP A 375 110.70 49.35 49.37
CA ASP A 375 111.59 49.20 48.20
C ASP A 375 110.96 49.79 46.94
N ASN A 376 109.68 49.54 46.69
CA ASN A 376 108.94 50.13 45.56
C ASN A 376 108.89 51.67 45.66
N ARG A 377 108.67 52.22 46.86
CA ARG A 377 108.67 53.68 47.05
C ARG A 377 110.06 54.27 46.85
N LEU A 378 111.11 53.59 47.33
CA LEU A 378 112.50 54.01 47.12
C LEU A 378 112.86 54.01 45.63
N GLY A 379 112.41 53.00 44.89
CA GLY A 379 112.58 52.91 43.44
C GLY A 379 111.95 54.09 42.70
N ILE A 380 110.69 54.44 43.02
CA ILE A 380 110.01 55.61 42.43
C ILE A 380 110.77 56.91 42.72
N ILE A 381 111.24 57.09 43.96
CA ILE A 381 112.03 58.28 44.32
C ILE A 381 113.34 58.31 43.54
N SER A 382 114.01 57.18 43.33
CA SER A 382 115.22 57.10 42.51
C SER A 382 114.95 57.56 41.08
N THR A 383 113.88 57.06 40.44
CA THR A 383 113.51 57.46 39.07
C THR A 383 113.21 58.95 38.96
N ILE A 384 112.49 59.52 39.95
CA ILE A 384 112.22 60.97 39.99
C ILE A 384 113.53 61.75 40.17
N LEU A 385 114.45 61.26 41.02
CA LEU A 385 115.72 61.93 41.26
C LEU A 385 116.61 61.92 40.02
N ASP A 386 116.62 60.83 39.25
CA ASP A 386 117.37 60.73 38.00
C ASP A 386 116.81 61.68 36.93
N HIS A 387 115.47 61.80 36.84
CA HIS A 387 114.83 62.77 35.95
C HIS A 387 115.14 64.23 36.33
N VAL A 388 115.11 64.56 37.62
CA VAL A 388 115.44 65.92 38.11
C VAL A 388 116.92 66.24 37.91
N LYS A 389 117.81 65.25 37.99
CA LYS A 389 119.23 65.41 37.66
C LYS A 389 119.45 65.72 36.18
N ASP A 390 118.70 65.09 35.27
CA ASP A 390 118.79 65.35 33.83
C ASP A 390 118.22 66.72 33.44
N GLU A 391 117.12 67.16 34.08
CA GLU A 391 116.49 68.46 33.77
C GLU A 391 117.22 69.67 34.37
N TYR A 392 117.93 69.52 35.49
CA TYR A 392 118.58 70.65 36.20
C TYR A 392 120.03 70.35 36.63
N PRO A 393 121.00 70.44 35.71
CA PRO A 393 122.41 70.12 35.98
C PRO A 393 123.03 70.95 37.10
N GLN A 394 122.55 72.18 37.32
CA GLN A 394 123.05 73.06 38.38
C GLN A 394 122.89 72.53 39.81
N PHE A 395 122.01 71.55 40.06
CA PHE A 395 121.80 70.97 41.39
C PHE A 395 122.41 69.57 41.54
N GLN A 396 123.18 69.12 40.56
CA GLN A 396 123.68 67.75 40.50
C GLN A 396 124.63 67.40 41.66
N GLU A 397 125.45 68.35 42.11
CA GLU A 397 126.35 68.16 43.27
C GLU A 397 125.58 68.05 44.60
N ALA A 398 124.55 68.86 44.80
CA ALA A 398 123.69 68.81 45.98
C ALA A 398 122.86 67.51 46.06
N LEU A 399 122.41 67.01 44.90
CA LEU A 399 121.63 65.76 44.80
C LEU A 399 122.50 64.50 44.78
N LEU A 400 123.82 64.64 44.64
CA LEU A 400 124.74 63.50 44.50
C LEU A 400 124.79 62.63 45.76
N LYS A 401 124.81 63.25 46.95
CA LYS A 401 124.84 62.55 48.24
C LYS A 401 123.55 61.77 48.52
N VAL A 402 122.41 62.37 48.17
CA VAL A 402 121.09 61.72 48.31
C VAL A 402 120.96 60.57 47.33
N SER A 403 121.37 60.78 46.07
CA SER A 403 121.37 59.74 45.05
C SER A 403 122.30 58.57 45.39
N GLN A 404 123.51 58.81 45.90
CA GLN A 404 124.41 57.75 46.36
C GLN A 404 123.82 56.97 47.54
N THR A 405 123.13 57.66 48.46
CA THR A 405 122.48 57.01 49.61
C THR A 405 121.32 56.12 49.16
N ILE A 406 120.49 56.62 48.23
CA ILE A 406 119.36 55.88 47.64
C ILE A 406 119.89 54.68 46.83
N ALA A 407 120.94 54.86 46.00
CA ALA A 407 121.58 53.78 45.25
C ALA A 407 122.17 52.70 46.16
N SER A 408 122.81 53.08 47.29
CA SER A 408 123.33 52.12 48.29
C SER A 408 122.23 51.33 49.00
N LYS A 409 120.98 51.82 49.00
CA LYS A 409 119.82 51.17 49.62
C LYS A 409 119.00 50.34 48.62
N LEU A 410 119.13 50.60 47.31
CA LEU A 410 118.49 49.87 46.21
C LEU A 410 119.36 48.73 45.65
N GLN A 411 120.66 48.68 45.94
CA GLN A 411 121.46 47.48 45.67
C GLN A 411 121.08 46.37 46.67
N PRO A 412 120.72 45.16 46.20
CA PRO A 412 120.51 44.03 47.08
C PRO A 412 121.86 43.65 47.71
N SER A 413 121.99 43.86 49.02
CA SER A 413 122.99 43.17 49.82
C SER A 413 122.72 41.67 49.67
N GLU A 414 123.60 40.98 48.94
CA GLU A 414 123.74 39.53 49.06
C GLU A 414 123.82 39.18 50.55
N SER A 415 122.98 38.22 50.90
CA SER A 415 122.63 37.84 52.27
C SER A 415 123.79 37.11 52.94
N PRO A 416 123.69 36.95 54.25
CA PRO A 416 123.46 35.58 54.74
C PRO A 416 122.01 35.31 55.14
#